data_AF-A0A1I3JU74-F1
#
_entry.id   AF-A0A1I3JU74-F1
#
_cell.length_a   1.000
_cell.length_b   1.000
_cell.length_c   1.000
_cell.angle_alpha   90.00
_cell.angle_beta   90.00
_cell.angle_gamma   90.00
#
_symmetry.space_group_name_H-M   'P 1'
#
loop_
_entity.id
_entity.type
_entity.pdbx_description
1 polymer ?
#
loop_
_entity_poly.entity_id
_entity_poly.type
_entity_poly.pdbx_seq_one_letter_code
_entity_poly.pdbx_strand_id
1 'polypeptide(L)' 'MLNIKSHSEHELFDCIECGQKNCVLVKDGYGFCQTPGCLNYDPVQYVYFPNWKKPKTSRAGREIFNLK' A
#
# COMPACT_ATOMS: atom_id res chain seq x y z
N MET A 1 3.28 20.03 9.23
CA MET A 1 3.78 18.93 10.08
C MET A 1 2.81 17.76 9.93
N LEU A 2 3.24 16.68 9.27
CA LEU A 2 2.41 15.49 9.14
C LEU A 2 2.36 14.81 10.52
N ASN A 3 1.15 14.71 11.07
CA ASN A 3 0.87 14.07 12.34
C ASN A 3 0.98 12.55 12.13
N ILE A 4 2.20 12.01 12.21
CA ILE A 4 2.44 10.57 12.10
C ILE A 4 1.92 9.97 13.40
N LYS A 5 0.67 9.48 13.36
CA LYS A 5 0.09 8.71 14.46
C LYS A 5 1.06 7.57 14.78
N SER A 6 1.43 7.45 16.05
CA SER A 6 2.23 6.32 16.55
C SER A 6 1.47 5.03 16.21
N HIS A 7 1.94 4.30 15.20
CA HIS A 7 1.40 3.01 14.82
C HIS A 7 1.45 2.08 16.03
N SER A 8 0.30 1.51 16.41
CA SER A 8 0.25 0.52 17.49
C SER A 8 0.93 -0.77 17.06
N GLU A 9 1.55 -1.51 17.99
CA GLU A 9 2.33 -2.74 17.73
C GLU A 9 1.53 -3.88 17.06
N HIS A 10 0.21 -3.69 16.85
CA HIS A 10 -0.70 -4.66 16.25
C HIS A 10 -1.26 -4.22 14.89
N GLU A 11 -0.77 -3.13 14.30
CA GLU A 11 -1.21 -2.71 12.96
C GLU A 11 -0.61 -3.61 11.89
N LEU A 12 -1.47 -4.42 11.26
CA LEU A 12 -1.11 -5.30 10.16
C LEU A 12 -1.33 -4.57 8.83
N PHE A 13 -0.36 -4.69 7.92
CA PHE A 13 -0.37 -4.04 6.62
C PHE A 13 -0.38 -5.07 5.48
N ASP A 14 -0.99 -4.67 4.36
CA ASP A 14 -1.03 -5.48 3.14
C ASP A 14 0.18 -5.16 2.26
N CYS A 15 0.79 -6.16 1.66
CA CYS A 15 1.88 -6.00 0.70
C CYS A 15 1.31 -5.65 -0.67
N ILE A 16 1.77 -4.53 -1.26
CA ILE A 16 1.38 -4.15 -2.63
C ILE A 16 2.06 -5.05 -3.67
N GLU A 17 3.27 -5.53 -3.38
CA GLU A 17 4.12 -6.26 -4.33
C GLU A 17 3.57 -7.66 -4.62
N CYS A 18 3.24 -8.43 -3.59
CA CYS A 18 2.65 -9.76 -3.74
C CYS A 18 1.13 -9.81 -3.51
N GLY A 19 0.52 -8.71 -3.09
CA GLY A 19 -0.92 -8.62 -2.81
C GLY A 19 -1.37 -9.35 -1.55
N GLN A 20 -0.45 -9.92 -0.76
CA GLN A 20 -0.83 -10.64 0.46
C GLN A 20 -1.25 -9.70 1.57
N LYS A 21 -2.28 -10.14 2.30
CA LYS A 21 -2.91 -9.34 3.34
C LYS A 21 -2.25 -9.55 4.69
N ASN A 22 -2.24 -8.50 5.51
CA ASN A 22 -1.78 -8.55 6.90
C ASN A 22 -0.39 -9.22 7.07
N CYS A 23 0.51 -9.00 6.12
CA CYS A 23 1.78 -9.72 6.02
C CYS A 23 3.01 -8.81 6.03
N VAL A 24 2.82 -7.49 6.12
CA VAL A 24 3.93 -6.52 6.16
C VAL A 24 4.18 -6.08 7.58
N LEU A 25 5.43 -6.22 8.01
CA LEU A 25 5.98 -5.67 9.25
C LEU A 25 6.58 -4.30 8.97
N VAL A 26 6.20 -3.27 9.73
CA VAL A 26 6.80 -1.94 9.63
C VAL A 26 7.86 -1.78 10.72
N LYS A 27 9.10 -1.50 10.32
CA LYS A 27 10.21 -1.22 11.23
C LYS A 27 10.98 -0.01 10.73
N ASP A 28 11.21 0.96 11.59
CA ASP A 28 11.96 2.19 11.28
C ASP A 28 11.41 2.96 10.06
N GLY A 29 10.10 2.85 9.80
CA GLY A 29 9.42 3.47 8.65
C GLY A 29 9.49 2.68 7.33
N TYR A 30 10.11 1.50 7.33
CA TYR A 30 10.17 0.59 6.18
C TYR A 30 9.27 -0.61 6.38
N GLY A 31 8.59 -1.05 5.32
CA GLY A 31 7.77 -2.25 5.32
C GLY A 31 8.55 -3.47 4.81
N PHE A 32 8.43 -4.60 5.49
CA PHE A 32 9.03 -5.87 5.10
C PHE A 32 7.96 -6.95 4.98
N CYS A 33 7.82 -7.56 3.80
CA CYS A 33 6.86 -8.63 3.60
C CYS A 33 7.36 -9.93 4.22
N GLN A 34 6.51 -10.60 5.01
CA GLN A 34 6.81 -11.89 5.63
C GLN A 34 6.49 -13.09 4.72
N THR A 35 5.90 -12.84 3.54
CA THR A 35 5.54 -13.89 2.58
C THR A 35 6.79 -14.49 1.96
N PRO A 36 7.04 -15.81 2.07
CA PRO A 36 8.20 -16.44 1.45
C PRO A 36 8.25 -16.18 -0.06
N GLY A 37 9.40 -15.70 -0.54
CA GLY A 37 9.61 -15.37 -1.96
C GLY A 37 9.18 -13.97 -2.38
N CYS A 38 8.54 -13.18 -1.51
CA CYS A 38 8.26 -11.76 -1.78
C CYS A 38 9.42 -10.90 -1.27
N LEU A 39 10.25 -10.41 -2.20
CA LEU A 39 11.28 -9.38 -1.98
C LEU A 39 12.00 -9.52 -0.62
N ASN A 40 12.62 -10.68 -0.44
CA ASN A 40 13.19 -11.09 0.83
C ASN A 40 14.35 -10.16 1.23
N TYR A 41 14.23 -9.50 2.39
CA TYR A 41 15.14 -8.45 2.89
C TYR A 41 15.10 -7.10 2.17
N ASP A 42 14.26 -6.93 1.16
CA ASP A 42 14.06 -5.65 0.48
C ASP A 42 12.81 -4.94 1.03
N PRO A 43 12.84 -3.60 1.15
CA PRO A 43 11.66 -2.83 1.52
C PRO A 43 10.56 -3.00 0.47
N VAL A 44 9.34 -3.26 0.92
CA VAL A 44 8.14 -3.38 0.07
C VAL A 44 7.23 -2.18 0.21
N GLN A 45 6.43 -1.91 -0.82
CA GLN A 45 5.29 -1.01 -0.69
C GLN A 45 4.15 -1.71 0.06
N TYR A 46 3.50 -0.97 0.96
CA TYR A 46 2.44 -1.52 1.79
C TYR A 46 1.32 -0.51 2.05
N VAL A 47 0.12 -1.02 2.36
CA VAL A 47 -1.06 -0.22 2.66
C VAL A 47 -1.79 -0.71 3.89
N TYR A 48 -2.39 0.21 4.63
CA TYR A 48 -3.27 -0.09 5.76
C TYR A 48 -4.68 -0.45 5.24
N PHE A 49 -5.02 -1.73 5.24
CA PHE A 49 -6.35 -2.26 4.90
C PHE A 49 -7.25 -2.20 6.15
N PRO A 50 -8.58 -1.90 6.07
CA PRO A 50 -9.52 -2.12 4.97
C PRO A 50 -9.94 -0.91 4.14
N ASN A 51 -9.41 0.28 4.39
CA ASN A 51 -9.91 1.51 3.76
C ASN A 51 -9.21 1.90 2.45
N TRP A 52 -8.30 1.05 1.93
CA TRP A 52 -7.68 1.30 0.63
C TRP A 52 -8.68 1.09 -0.51
N LYS A 53 -9.41 2.15 -0.85
CA LYS A 53 -10.12 2.21 -2.13
C LYS A 53 -9.07 2.32 -3.21
N LYS A 54 -8.98 1.31 -4.09
CA LYS A 54 -8.18 1.40 -5.33
C LYS A 54 -8.41 2.79 -5.93
N PRO A 55 -7.35 3.62 -6.09
CA PRO A 55 -7.54 4.96 -6.62
C PRO A 55 -8.29 4.83 -7.94
N LYS A 56 -9.36 5.63 -8.11
CA LYS A 56 -10.08 5.67 -9.38
C LYS A 56 -9.03 5.94 -10.44
N THR A 57 -8.84 5.01 -11.37
CA THR A 57 -7.82 5.06 -12.41
C THR A 57 -7.80 6.47 -13.00
N SER A 58 -6.63 7.11 -13.01
CA SER A 58 -6.46 8.46 -13.56
C SER A 58 -7.11 8.51 -14.94
N ARG A 59 -7.95 9.52 -15.18
CA ARG A 59 -8.56 9.77 -16.50
C ARG A 59 -7.55 10.37 -17.50
N ALA A 60 -6.26 10.43 -17.16
CA ALA A 60 -5.22 10.87 -18.07
C ALA A 60 -5.25 10.02 -19.35
N GLY A 61 -5.59 10.65 -20.48
CA GLY A 61 -5.67 9.99 -21.78
C GLY A 61 -7.06 9.57 -22.26
N ARG A 62 -8.16 9.95 -21.59
CA ARG A 62 -9.51 9.75 -22.17
C ARG A 62 -9.88 10.87 -23.14
N GLU A 63 -10.34 10.50 -24.32
CA GLU A 63 -10.93 11.43 -25.29
C GLU A 63 -12.17 12.09 -24.66
N ILE A 64 -12.15 13.42 -24.55
CA ILE A 64 -13.33 14.20 -24.18
C ILE A 64 -14.16 14.33 -25.45
N PHE A 65 -15.19 13.51 -25.59
CA PHE A 65 -16.20 13.74 -26.62
C PHE A 65 -17.02 14.97 -26.20
N ASN A 66 -16.68 16.14 -26.77
CA ASN A 66 -17.55 17.30 -26.73
C ASN A 66 -18.80 16.98 -27.55
N LEU A 67 -19.84 16.52 -26.87
CA LEU A 67 -21.18 16.47 -27.45
C LEU A 67 -21.60 17.93 -27.72
N LYS A 68 -21.80 18.24 -29.01
CA LYS A 68 -22.37 19.51 -29.48
C LYS A 68 -23.81 19.66 -29.05
#